data_AF-A0A7X9HQY0-F1
#
_entry.id   AF-A0A7X9HQY0-F1
#
_cell.length_a   1.000
_cell.length_b   1.000
_cell.length_c   1.000
_cell.angle_alpha   90.00
_cell.angle_beta   90.00
_cell.angle_gamma   90.00
#
_symmetry.space_group_name_H-M   'P 1'
#
loop_
_entity.id
_entity.type
_entity.pdbx_description
1 polymer ?
#
loop_
_entity_poly.entity_id
_entity_poly.type
_entity_poly.pdbx_seq_one_letter_code
_entity_poly.pdbx_strand_id
1 'polypeptide(L)'
;MTQRKSIYYATAGLLAIIMFASNFLSTDLFRAGYQNFSVWFVLSVFSFACGWLMNKTLGYNHGGKVIFSVIVASAFISIMLVSIFSEYFGLSELIVENMILYVLRNITLGSMAFFGMAISELIILQKEGDGNKNKLEEIRKLMANTQREAKLIVEDARLKSEQMLYETQQTIDDMIERKNLIEIRLKEFISAEKDLIKKYESDEE
;
A
#
# COMPACT_ATOMS: atom_id res chain seq x y z
N MET A 1 20.62 2.99 -5.59
CA MET A 1 21.14 3.00 -6.98
C MET A 1 21.25 1.57 -7.46
N THR A 2 20.23 1.07 -8.15
CA THR A 2 20.16 -0.33 -8.60
C THR A 2 20.76 -0.42 -10.00
N GLN A 3 21.81 -1.24 -10.17
CA GLN A 3 22.59 -1.37 -11.39
C GLN A 3 21.71 -1.68 -12.62
N ARG A 4 21.77 -0.82 -13.64
CA ARG A 4 21.12 -1.00 -14.95
C ARG A 4 21.80 -2.13 -15.72
N LYS A 5 21.27 -3.35 -15.67
CA LYS A 5 21.72 -4.47 -16.52
C LYS A 5 21.31 -4.24 -17.98
N SER A 6 22.24 -4.40 -18.92
CA SER A 6 22.04 -4.22 -20.37
C SER A 6 20.84 -4.99 -20.96
N ILE A 7 20.39 -6.06 -20.29
CA ILE A 7 19.23 -6.90 -20.64
C ILE A 7 17.89 -6.11 -20.61
N TYR A 8 17.83 -4.96 -19.95
CA TYR A 8 16.61 -4.14 -19.81
C TYR A 8 16.09 -3.53 -21.12
N TYR A 9 16.95 -3.33 -22.13
CA TYR A 9 16.54 -2.76 -23.44
C TYR A 9 16.26 -3.82 -24.51
N ALA A 10 16.49 -5.11 -24.21
CA ALA A 10 16.25 -6.20 -25.15
C ALA A 10 14.76 -6.29 -25.54
N THR A 11 13.85 -6.02 -24.59
CA THR A 11 12.39 -5.96 -24.82
C THR A 11 12.00 -4.82 -25.76
N ALA A 12 12.67 -3.67 -25.66
CA ALA A 12 12.46 -2.53 -26.57
C ALA A 12 12.99 -2.84 -27.98
N GLY A 13 14.14 -3.50 -28.08
CA GLY A 13 14.68 -4.00 -29.35
C GLY A 13 13.75 -5.03 -30.00
N LEU A 14 13.21 -5.96 -29.22
CA LEU A 14 12.27 -6.98 -29.69
C LEU A 14 10.95 -6.36 -30.19
N LEU A 15 10.42 -5.35 -29.48
CA LEU A 15 9.28 -4.56 -29.95
C LEU A 15 9.57 -3.87 -31.29
N ALA A 16 10.75 -3.25 -31.42
CA ALA A 16 11.15 -2.58 -32.66
C ALA A 16 11.25 -3.58 -33.83
N ILE A 17 11.80 -4.77 -33.60
CA ILE A 17 11.88 -5.85 -34.61
C ILE A 17 10.48 -6.31 -35.02
N ILE A 18 9.56 -6.48 -34.08
CA ILE A 18 8.18 -6.90 -34.36
C ILE A 18 7.46 -5.83 -35.20
N MET A 19 7.56 -4.56 -34.81
CA MET A 19 6.95 -3.45 -35.56
C MET A 19 7.54 -3.34 -36.97
N PHE A 20 8.85 -3.50 -37.09
CA PHE A 20 9.54 -3.49 -38.38
C PHE A 20 9.12 -4.65 -39.28
N ALA A 21 9.16 -5.89 -38.78
CA ALA A 21 8.77 -7.09 -39.52
C ALA A 21 7.30 -7.03 -39.98
N SER A 22 6.43 -6.39 -39.19
CA SER A 22 5.02 -6.15 -39.54
C SER A 22 4.86 -5.31 -40.82
N ASN A 23 5.83 -4.47 -41.17
CA ASN A 23 5.77 -3.64 -42.38
C ASN A 23 6.19 -4.40 -43.65
N PHE A 24 6.97 -5.49 -43.52
CA PHE A 24 7.41 -6.31 -44.66
C PHE A 24 6.47 -7.43 -45.02
N LEU A 25 5.47 -7.71 -44.17
CA LEU A 25 4.50 -8.76 -44.47
C LEU A 25 3.65 -8.41 -45.72
N SER A 26 3.53 -7.14 -46.07
CA SER A 26 2.60 -6.62 -47.08
C SER A 26 3.25 -6.23 -48.39
N THR A 27 3.37 -7.20 -49.29
CA THR A 27 3.39 -6.90 -50.75
C THR A 27 2.54 -7.85 -51.59
N ASP A 28 2.31 -9.11 -51.18
CA ASP A 28 1.36 -10.01 -51.90
C ASP A 28 0.50 -10.92 -50.99
N LEU A 29 0.83 -11.03 -49.70
CA LEU A 29 0.08 -11.84 -48.74
C LEU A 29 -1.27 -11.22 -48.30
N PHE A 30 -1.63 -10.05 -48.84
CA PHE A 30 -2.69 -9.17 -48.35
C PHE A 30 -3.94 -9.12 -49.23
N ARG A 31 -4.14 -10.10 -50.12
CA ARG A 31 -5.46 -10.34 -50.72
C ARG A 31 -6.39 -10.93 -49.65
N ALA A 32 -7.53 -10.29 -49.44
CA ALA A 32 -8.53 -10.54 -48.39
C ALA A 32 -8.72 -12.03 -48.02
N GLY A 33 -8.36 -12.41 -46.78
CA GLY A 33 -8.59 -13.74 -46.22
C GLY A 33 -8.44 -13.79 -44.70
N TYR A 34 -9.05 -14.80 -44.05
CA TYR A 34 -9.05 -15.02 -42.59
C TYR A 34 -7.66 -15.07 -41.96
N GLN A 35 -6.63 -15.46 -42.72
CA GLN A 35 -5.23 -15.49 -42.26
C GLN A 35 -4.69 -14.09 -41.88
N ASN A 36 -5.22 -13.01 -42.48
CA ASN A 36 -4.80 -11.64 -42.20
C ASN A 36 -5.10 -11.23 -40.75
N PHE A 37 -6.28 -11.62 -40.25
CA PHE A 37 -6.68 -11.31 -38.89
C PHE A 37 -5.83 -12.07 -37.87
N SER A 38 -5.55 -13.36 -38.11
CA SER A 38 -4.76 -14.18 -37.19
C SER A 38 -3.34 -13.67 -37.02
N VAL A 39 -2.66 -13.29 -38.10
CA VAL A 39 -1.28 -12.77 -38.02
C VAL A 39 -1.24 -11.42 -37.30
N TRP A 40 -2.18 -10.53 -37.62
CA TRP A 40 -2.26 -9.23 -36.97
C TRP A 40 -2.62 -9.33 -35.48
N PHE A 41 -3.50 -10.28 -35.13
CA PHE A 41 -3.84 -10.59 -33.75
C PHE A 41 -2.63 -11.12 -32.98
N VAL A 42 -1.88 -12.06 -33.54
CA VAL A 42 -0.66 -12.60 -32.92
C VAL A 42 0.37 -11.50 -32.70
N LEU A 43 0.63 -10.64 -33.69
CA LEU A 43 1.53 -9.49 -33.54
C LEU A 43 1.06 -8.52 -32.46
N SER A 44 -0.26 -8.30 -32.35
CA SER A 44 -0.84 -7.46 -31.30
C SER A 44 -0.65 -8.05 -29.90
N VAL A 45 -0.83 -9.38 -29.75
CA VAL A 45 -0.60 -10.09 -28.49
C VAL A 45 0.88 -10.07 -28.11
N PHE A 46 1.79 -10.25 -29.07
CA PHE A 46 3.23 -10.12 -28.80
C PHE A 46 3.61 -8.69 -28.43
N SER A 47 3.07 -7.68 -29.12
CA SER A 47 3.28 -6.27 -28.78
C SER A 47 2.78 -5.95 -27.37
N PHE A 48 1.59 -6.47 -27.02
CA PHE A 48 1.03 -6.38 -25.68
C PHE A 48 1.95 -7.02 -24.63
N ALA A 49 2.44 -8.24 -24.88
CA ALA A 49 3.36 -8.93 -23.98
C ALA A 49 4.69 -8.17 -23.81
N CYS A 50 5.20 -7.56 -24.89
CA CYS A 50 6.39 -6.72 -24.82
C CYS A 50 6.16 -5.49 -23.93
N GLY A 51 5.02 -4.82 -24.08
CA GLY A 51 4.63 -3.69 -23.23
C GLY A 51 4.47 -4.08 -21.76
N TRP A 52 3.85 -5.23 -21.50
CA TRP A 52 3.73 -5.80 -20.16
C TRP A 52 5.09 -6.07 -19.50
N LEU A 53 5.99 -6.73 -20.24
CA LEU A 53 7.34 -7.01 -19.75
C LEU A 53 8.11 -5.70 -19.53
N MET A 54 7.97 -4.72 -20.42
CA MET A 54 8.57 -3.39 -20.28
C MET A 54 8.18 -2.72 -18.96
N ASN A 55 6.91 -2.85 -18.55
CA ASN A 55 6.46 -2.29 -17.28
C ASN A 55 7.17 -2.95 -16.09
N LYS A 56 7.25 -4.28 -16.09
CA LYS A 56 7.95 -5.02 -15.02
C LYS A 56 9.44 -4.72 -14.95
N THR A 57 10.08 -4.40 -16.08
CA THR A 57 11.52 -4.25 -16.17
C THR A 57 11.99 -2.80 -16.00
N LEU A 58 11.31 -1.83 -16.63
CA LEU A 58 11.69 -0.42 -16.65
C LEU A 58 10.76 0.49 -15.83
N GLY A 59 9.63 -0.03 -15.37
CA GLY A 59 8.60 0.74 -14.67
C GLY A 59 7.78 1.63 -15.61
N TYR A 60 6.66 2.13 -15.11
CA TYR A 60 5.69 2.85 -15.93
C TYR A 60 6.28 4.12 -16.58
N ASN A 61 6.97 4.96 -15.80
CA ASN A 61 7.38 6.26 -16.31
C ASN A 61 8.55 6.19 -17.32
N HIS A 62 9.51 5.28 -17.12
CA HIS A 62 10.64 5.11 -18.04
C HIS A 62 10.29 4.19 -19.21
N GLY A 63 9.58 3.09 -18.95
CA GLY A 63 9.12 2.16 -19.99
C GLY A 63 8.21 2.83 -21.01
N GLY A 64 7.31 3.73 -20.57
CA GLY A 64 6.41 4.46 -21.45
C GLY A 64 7.15 5.40 -22.41
N LYS A 65 8.18 6.09 -21.91
CA LYS A 65 9.05 6.94 -22.74
C LYS A 65 9.79 6.11 -23.81
N VAL A 66 10.27 4.93 -23.43
CA VAL A 66 10.95 4.02 -24.36
C VAL A 66 10.01 3.51 -25.44
N ILE A 67 8.81 3.04 -25.08
CA ILE A 67 7.80 2.59 -26.06
C ILE A 67 7.43 3.74 -27.00
N PHE A 68 7.21 4.95 -26.47
CA PHE A 68 6.94 6.13 -27.29
C PHE A 68 8.06 6.40 -28.30
N SER A 69 9.32 6.39 -27.85
CA SER A 69 10.47 6.58 -28.74
C SER A 69 10.57 5.49 -29.82
N VAL A 70 10.27 4.23 -29.49
CA VAL A 70 10.27 3.13 -30.47
C VAL A 70 9.18 3.31 -31.52
N ILE A 71 7.99 3.77 -31.15
CA ILE A 71 6.90 4.04 -32.11
C ILE A 71 7.29 5.17 -33.06
N VAL A 72 7.84 6.27 -32.54
CA VAL A 72 8.27 7.40 -33.37
C VAL A 72 9.41 6.99 -34.31
N ALA A 73 10.41 6.26 -33.81
CA ALA A 73 11.53 5.79 -34.61
C ALA A 73 11.09 4.80 -35.70
N SER A 74 10.23 3.83 -35.36
CA SER A 74 9.71 2.85 -36.33
C SER A 74 8.81 3.50 -37.38
N ALA A 75 7.97 4.47 -37.01
CA ALA A 75 7.16 5.23 -37.97
C ALA A 75 8.05 6.01 -38.95
N PHE A 76 9.08 6.70 -38.45
CA PHE A 76 10.03 7.44 -39.28
C PHE A 76 10.79 6.52 -40.26
N ILE A 77 11.33 5.40 -39.76
CA ILE A 77 12.02 4.40 -40.59
C ILE A 77 11.09 3.80 -41.64
N SER A 78 9.82 3.58 -41.30
CA SER A 78 8.83 3.03 -42.24
C SER A 78 8.51 4.01 -43.37
N ILE A 79 8.35 5.30 -43.05
CA ILE A 79 8.16 6.35 -44.07
C ILE A 79 9.39 6.43 -44.98
N MET A 80 10.60 6.40 -44.41
CA MET A 80 11.84 6.40 -45.18
C MET A 80 11.94 5.19 -46.11
N LEU A 81 11.61 3.99 -45.63
CA LEU A 81 11.65 2.76 -46.43
C LEU A 81 10.63 2.76 -47.56
N VAL A 82 9.39 3.17 -47.30
CA VAL A 82 8.35 3.26 -48.33
C VAL A 82 8.73 4.28 -49.41
N SER A 83 9.41 5.36 -49.02
CA SER A 83 9.89 6.38 -49.96
C SER A 83 11.05 5.88 -50.85
N ILE A 84 12.00 5.12 -50.28
CA ILE A 84 13.19 4.62 -51.01
C ILE A 84 12.86 3.38 -51.86
N PHE A 85 12.07 2.46 -51.34
CA PHE A 85 11.72 1.19 -51.99
C PHE A 85 10.35 1.26 -52.66
N SER A 86 10.07 2.40 -53.27
CA SER A 86 8.79 2.74 -53.87
C SER A 86 8.30 1.66 -54.86
N GLU A 87 9.20 1.12 -55.67
CA GLU A 87 8.90 0.07 -56.65
C GLU A 87 8.59 -1.30 -56.03
N TYR A 88 9.19 -1.64 -54.87
CA TYR A 88 8.97 -2.93 -54.19
C TYR A 88 7.59 -3.04 -53.55
N PHE A 89 7.02 -1.90 -53.11
CA PHE A 89 5.74 -1.85 -52.42
C PHE A 89 4.52 -1.66 -53.36
N GLY A 90 4.68 -1.89 -54.67
CA GLY A 90 3.57 -1.91 -55.63
C GLY A 90 2.95 -0.53 -55.91
N LEU A 91 3.78 0.51 -56.01
CA LEU A 91 3.35 1.91 -56.13
C LEU A 91 2.95 2.35 -57.53
N SER A 92 2.01 1.65 -58.17
CA SER A 92 1.54 2.17 -59.46
C SER A 92 0.61 3.39 -59.32
N GLU A 93 -0.10 3.62 -58.19
CA GLU A 93 -1.05 4.75 -58.13
C GLU A 93 -1.13 5.58 -56.83
N LEU A 94 -0.85 5.07 -55.60
CA LEU A 94 -1.11 5.84 -54.36
C LEU A 94 -0.06 5.66 -53.24
N ILE A 95 1.12 6.30 -53.40
CA ILE A 95 2.22 6.32 -52.40
C ILE A 95 1.75 6.81 -51.03
N VAL A 96 0.92 7.84 -51.03
CA VAL A 96 0.44 8.50 -49.81
C VAL A 96 -0.46 7.58 -48.99
N GLU A 97 -1.32 6.80 -49.64
CA GLU A 97 -2.25 5.88 -48.94
C GLU A 97 -1.48 4.77 -48.24
N ASN A 98 -0.49 4.17 -48.92
CA ASN A 98 0.36 3.15 -48.32
C ASN A 98 1.17 3.70 -47.14
N MET A 99 1.73 4.91 -47.25
CA MET A 99 2.41 5.56 -46.12
C MET A 99 1.49 5.72 -44.91
N ILE A 100 0.25 6.18 -45.12
CA ILE A 100 -0.74 6.35 -44.04
C ILE A 100 -1.07 5.00 -43.40
N LEU A 101 -1.27 3.95 -44.19
CA LEU A 101 -1.58 2.60 -43.69
C LEU A 101 -0.44 2.02 -42.83
N TYR A 102 0.82 2.18 -43.25
CA TYR A 102 1.98 1.71 -42.48
C TYR A 102 2.17 2.49 -41.17
N VAL A 103 1.98 3.81 -41.19
CA VAL A 103 2.03 4.63 -39.98
C VAL A 103 0.92 4.23 -39.01
N LEU A 104 -0.31 4.04 -39.51
CA LEU A 104 -1.44 3.62 -38.69
C LEU A 104 -1.23 2.21 -38.11
N ARG A 105 -0.64 1.28 -38.87
CA ARG A 105 -0.25 -0.05 -38.37
C ARG A 105 0.79 0.03 -37.24
N ASN A 106 1.80 0.87 -37.38
CA ASN A 106 2.80 1.07 -36.32
C ASN A 106 2.18 1.70 -35.07
N ILE A 107 1.29 2.69 -35.22
CA ILE A 107 0.61 3.34 -34.09
C ILE A 107 -0.33 2.36 -33.38
N THR A 108 -1.06 1.53 -34.11
CA THR A 108 -1.99 0.53 -33.53
C THR A 108 -1.24 -0.56 -32.75
N LEU A 109 -0.17 -1.12 -33.31
CA LEU A 109 0.68 -2.07 -32.60
C LEU A 109 1.38 -1.43 -31.40
N GLY A 110 1.86 -0.19 -31.53
CA GLY A 110 2.43 0.59 -30.42
C GLY A 110 1.43 0.85 -29.29
N SER A 111 0.18 1.16 -29.64
CA SER A 111 -0.92 1.34 -28.69
C SER A 111 -1.21 0.04 -27.92
N MET A 112 -1.11 -1.12 -28.58
CA MET A 112 -1.24 -2.42 -27.90
C MET A 112 -0.12 -2.66 -26.88
N ALA A 113 1.11 -2.22 -27.14
CA ALA A 113 2.19 -2.26 -26.15
C ALA A 113 1.91 -1.33 -24.97
N PHE A 114 1.43 -0.10 -25.21
CA PHE A 114 0.98 0.78 -24.12
C PHE A 114 -0.14 0.17 -23.29
N PHE A 115 -1.09 -0.51 -23.94
CA PHE A 115 -2.18 -1.18 -23.26
C PHE A 115 -1.68 -2.30 -22.34
N GLY A 116 -0.76 -3.15 -22.80
CA GLY A 116 -0.14 -4.19 -21.97
C GLY A 116 0.63 -3.65 -20.79
N MET A 117 1.31 -2.52 -20.99
CA MET A 117 2.00 -1.81 -19.93
C MET A 117 1.04 -1.25 -18.87
N ALA A 118 -0.07 -0.62 -19.30
CA ALA A 118 -1.07 -0.06 -18.40
C ALA A 118 -1.78 -1.13 -17.56
N ILE A 119 -2.15 -2.28 -18.15
CA ILE A 119 -2.74 -3.39 -17.38
C ILE A 119 -1.76 -3.93 -16.34
N SER A 120 -0.48 -4.10 -16.72
CA SER A 120 0.52 -4.57 -15.75
C SER A 120 0.63 -3.62 -14.56
N GLU A 121 0.60 -2.30 -14.79
CA GLU A 121 0.68 -1.31 -13.73
C GLU A 121 -0.56 -1.34 -12.83
N LEU A 122 -1.75 -1.46 -13.43
CA LEU A 122 -3.01 -1.52 -12.70
C LEU A 122 -3.06 -2.74 -11.74
N ILE A 123 -2.55 -3.90 -12.17
CA ILE A 123 -2.47 -5.10 -11.31
C ILE A 123 -1.48 -4.91 -10.16
N ILE A 124 -0.32 -4.28 -10.42
CA ILE A 124 0.67 -3.98 -9.38
C ILE A 124 0.05 -3.04 -8.34
N LEU A 125 -0.58 -1.96 -8.78
CA LEU A 125 -1.24 -0.99 -7.91
C LEU A 125 -2.40 -1.60 -7.12
N GLN A 126 -3.20 -2.47 -7.72
CA GLN A 126 -4.27 -3.16 -7.02
C GLN A 126 -3.73 -4.07 -5.90
N LYS A 127 -2.66 -4.82 -6.18
CA LYS A 127 -2.02 -5.69 -5.20
C LYS A 127 -1.40 -4.90 -4.04
N GLU A 128 -0.78 -3.76 -4.32
CA GLU A 128 -0.25 -2.86 -3.29
C GLU A 128 -1.37 -2.22 -2.46
N GLY A 129 -2.47 -1.84 -3.10
CA GLY A 129 -3.66 -1.32 -2.44
C GLY A 129 -4.27 -2.30 -1.43
N ASP A 130 -4.42 -3.57 -1.80
CA ASP A 130 -4.95 -4.60 -0.91
C ASP A 130 -3.98 -4.95 0.23
N GLY A 131 -2.67 -4.98 -0.05
CA GLY A 131 -1.65 -5.14 0.98
C GLY A 131 -1.67 -4.02 2.03
N ASN A 132 -1.89 -2.77 1.61
CA ASN A 132 -2.00 -1.64 2.53
C ASN A 132 -3.29 -1.64 3.34
N LYS A 133 -4.42 -2.08 2.76
CA LYS A 133 -5.68 -2.24 3.51
C LYS A 133 -5.54 -3.25 4.64
N ASN A 134 -4.89 -4.39 4.39
CA ASN A 134 -4.67 -5.42 5.42
C ASN A 134 -3.80 -4.89 6.58
N LYS A 135 -2.71 -4.18 6.27
CA LYS A 135 -1.88 -3.54 7.29
C LYS A 135 -2.65 -2.50 8.10
N LEU A 136 -3.51 -1.71 7.46
CA LEU A 136 -4.35 -0.73 8.13
C LEU A 136 -5.34 -1.42 9.09
N GLU A 137 -5.91 -2.55 8.69
CA GLU A 137 -6.84 -3.32 9.53
C GLU A 137 -6.13 -3.94 10.74
N GLU A 138 -4.91 -4.46 10.57
CA GLU A 138 -4.08 -4.96 11.68
C GLU A 138 -3.74 -3.85 12.67
N ILE A 139 -3.32 -2.67 12.20
CA ILE A 139 -3.05 -1.50 13.06
C ILE A 139 -4.31 -1.10 13.83
N ARG A 140 -5.48 -1.11 13.17
CA ARG A 140 -6.75 -0.77 13.81
C ARG A 140 -7.14 -1.77 14.90
N LYS A 141 -6.92 -3.07 14.67
CA LYS A 141 -7.14 -4.13 15.67
C LYS A 141 -6.20 -3.98 16.86
N LEU A 142 -4.92 -3.72 16.62
CA LEU A 142 -3.94 -3.42 17.66
C LEU A 142 -4.36 -2.22 18.50
N MET A 143 -4.73 -1.11 17.86
CA MET A 143 -5.18 0.10 18.56
C MET A 143 -6.42 -0.15 19.42
N ALA A 144 -7.40 -0.90 18.91
CA ALA A 144 -8.61 -1.25 19.66
C ALA A 144 -8.30 -2.12 20.88
N ASN A 145 -7.38 -3.09 20.74
CA ASN A 145 -6.94 -3.92 21.86
C ASN A 145 -6.19 -3.10 22.91
N THR A 146 -5.25 -2.26 22.49
CA THR A 146 -4.51 -1.38 23.41
C THR A 146 -5.43 -0.40 24.14
N GLN A 147 -6.45 0.14 23.47
CA GLN A 147 -7.45 0.99 24.12
C GLN A 147 -8.26 0.22 25.17
N ARG A 148 -8.61 -1.04 24.88
CA ARG A 148 -9.31 -1.92 25.83
C ARG A 148 -8.42 -2.27 27.03
N GLU A 149 -7.17 -2.62 26.80
CA GLU A 149 -6.19 -2.89 27.87
C GLU A 149 -5.94 -1.66 28.74
N ALA A 150 -5.76 -0.49 28.13
CA ALA A 150 -5.61 0.77 28.88
C ALA A 150 -6.83 1.05 29.76
N LYS A 151 -8.05 0.80 29.25
CA LYS A 151 -9.28 0.97 30.03
C LYS A 151 -9.33 0.00 31.20
N LEU A 152 -8.96 -1.26 31.00
CA LEU A 152 -8.89 -2.25 32.09
C LEU A 152 -7.87 -1.87 33.15
N ILE A 153 -6.69 -1.37 32.77
CA ILE A 153 -5.67 -0.92 33.72
C ILE A 153 -6.19 0.26 34.57
N VAL A 154 -6.90 1.21 33.95
CA VAL A 154 -7.50 2.34 34.68
C VAL A 154 -8.60 1.85 35.64
N GLU A 155 -9.40 0.88 35.22
CA GLU A 155 -10.45 0.30 36.04
C GLU A 155 -9.89 -0.50 37.23
N ASP A 156 -8.85 -1.31 37.01
CA ASP A 156 -8.12 -2.02 38.05
C ASP A 156 -7.46 -1.07 39.05
N ALA A 157 -6.80 -0.01 38.55
CA ALA A 157 -6.20 1.01 39.40
C ALA A 157 -7.26 1.71 40.27
N ARG A 158 -8.44 1.97 39.70
CA ARG A 158 -9.57 2.55 40.43
C ARG A 158 -10.10 1.61 41.50
N LEU A 159 -10.36 0.34 41.18
CA LEU A 159 -10.83 -0.66 42.15
C LEU A 159 -9.84 -0.80 43.31
N LYS A 160 -8.54 -0.86 43.01
CA LYS A 160 -7.49 -0.94 44.03
C LYS A 160 -7.43 0.32 44.91
N SER A 161 -7.68 1.50 44.34
CA SER A 161 -7.76 2.74 45.11
C SER A 161 -8.99 2.77 46.04
N GLU A 162 -10.15 2.29 45.57
CA GLU A 162 -11.37 2.20 46.36
C GLU A 162 -11.20 1.21 47.51
N GLN A 163 -10.56 0.05 47.26
CA GLN A 163 -10.20 -0.90 48.31
C GLN A 163 -9.28 -0.29 49.38
N MET A 164 -8.22 0.42 48.95
CA MET A 164 -7.29 1.07 49.88
C MET A 164 -7.97 2.15 50.73
N LEU A 165 -8.88 2.93 50.14
CA LEU A 165 -9.68 3.92 50.88
C LEU A 165 -10.58 3.25 51.92
N TYR A 166 -11.22 2.12 51.56
CA TYR A 166 -12.06 1.37 52.46
C TYR A 166 -11.27 0.78 53.65
N GLU A 167 -10.13 0.15 53.38
CA GLU A 167 -9.24 -0.37 54.43
C GLU A 167 -8.73 0.75 55.35
N THR A 168 -8.41 1.92 54.78
CA THR A 168 -8.01 3.09 55.55
C THR A 168 -9.14 3.60 56.44
N GLN A 169 -10.37 3.66 55.92
CA GLN A 169 -11.55 4.08 56.68
C GLN A 169 -11.82 3.15 57.86
N GLN A 170 -11.79 1.84 57.63
CA GLN A 170 -11.97 0.85 58.69
C GLN A 170 -10.90 1.00 59.79
N THR A 171 -9.63 1.23 59.39
CA THR A 171 -8.53 1.43 60.33
C THR A 171 -8.70 2.72 61.15
N ILE A 172 -9.23 3.79 60.53
CA ILE A 172 -9.54 5.05 61.21
C ILE A 172 -10.66 4.84 62.23
N ASP A 173 -11.74 4.16 61.85
CA ASP A 173 -12.88 3.91 62.73
C ASP A 173 -12.44 3.08 63.97
N ASP A 174 -11.63 2.04 63.77
CA ASP A 174 -11.02 1.26 64.86
C ASP A 174 -10.14 2.14 65.77
N MET A 175 -9.37 3.08 65.19
CA MET A 175 -8.55 4.01 65.95
C MET A 175 -9.40 4.98 66.79
N ILE A 176 -10.51 5.48 66.24
CA ILE A 176 -11.44 6.36 66.95
C ILE A 176 -12.08 5.60 68.12
N GLU A 177 -12.50 4.35 67.92
CA GLU A 177 -13.08 3.54 68.98
C GLU A 177 -12.09 3.29 70.12
N ARG A 178 -10.84 2.92 69.79
CA ARG A 178 -9.75 2.76 70.77
C ARG A 178 -9.46 4.05 71.52
N LYS A 179 -9.42 5.19 70.82
CA LYS A 179 -9.23 6.51 71.44
C LYS A 179 -10.35 6.79 72.46
N ASN A 180 -11.60 6.56 72.09
CA ASN A 180 -12.75 6.78 72.98
C ASN A 180 -12.69 5.88 74.23
N LEU A 181 -12.32 4.60 74.07
CA LEU A 181 -12.11 3.68 75.19
C LEU A 181 -11.01 4.17 76.16
N ILE A 182 -9.89 4.64 75.62
CA ILE A 182 -8.80 5.20 76.42
C ILE A 182 -9.27 6.46 77.17
N GLU A 183 -10.02 7.34 76.52
CA GLU A 183 -10.55 8.56 77.13
C GLU A 183 -11.50 8.26 78.30
N ILE A 184 -12.37 7.25 78.16
CA ILE A 184 -13.25 6.78 79.24
C ILE A 184 -12.42 6.26 80.41
N ARG A 185 -11.46 5.37 80.15
CA ARG A 185 -10.57 4.81 81.20
C ARG A 185 -9.76 5.89 81.91
N LEU A 186 -9.28 6.91 81.20
CA LEU A 186 -8.59 8.05 81.79
C LEU A 186 -9.50 8.87 82.71
N LYS A 187 -10.75 9.13 82.30
CA LYS A 187 -11.73 9.81 83.15
C LYS A 187 -12.04 9.02 84.42
N GLU A 188 -12.21 7.71 84.30
CA GLU A 188 -12.40 6.81 85.44
C GLU A 188 -11.19 6.83 86.38
N PHE A 189 -9.97 6.76 85.84
CA PHE A 189 -8.73 6.82 86.61
C PHE A 189 -8.59 8.14 87.38
N ILE A 190 -8.82 9.28 86.71
CA ILE A 190 -8.78 10.61 87.33
C ILE A 190 -9.84 10.73 88.44
N SER A 191 -11.05 10.19 88.22
CA SER A 191 -12.08 10.19 89.25
C SER A 191 -11.67 9.36 90.47
N ALA A 192 -11.09 8.17 90.25
CA ALA A 192 -10.61 7.30 91.32
C ALA A 192 -9.47 7.95 92.13
N GLU A 193 -8.50 8.58 91.46
CA GLU A 193 -7.44 9.35 92.14
C GLU A 193 -8.02 10.51 92.96
N LYS A 194 -8.97 11.26 92.41
CA LYS A 194 -9.61 12.37 93.11
C LYS A 194 -10.35 11.91 94.36
N ASP A 195 -11.04 10.77 94.30
CA ASP A 195 -11.71 10.17 95.45
C ASP A 195 -10.72 9.62 96.48
N LEU A 196 -9.57 9.11 96.04
CA LEU A 196 -8.48 8.68 96.91
C LEU A 196 -7.89 9.87 97.68
N ILE A 197 -7.58 10.97 96.98
CA ILE A 197 -7.06 12.21 97.58
C ILE A 197 -8.04 12.75 98.63
N LYS A 198 -9.34 12.79 98.32
CA LYS A 198 -10.37 13.21 99.28
C LYS A 198 -10.40 12.36 100.55
N LYS A 199 -10.19 11.05 100.43
CA LYS A 199 -10.10 10.16 101.61
C LYS A 199 -8.88 10.47 102.46
N TYR A 200 -7.73 10.72 101.84
CA TYR A 200 -6.52 11.11 102.56
C TYR A 200 -6.66 12.47 103.24
N GLU A 201 -7.33 13.45 102.60
CA GLU A 201 -7.61 14.76 103.20
C GLU A 201 -8.61 14.69 104.36
N SER A 202 -9.56 13.74 104.35
CA SER A 202 -10.53 13.55 105.44
C SER A 202 -9.99 12.77 106.65
N ASP A 203 -8.88 12.05 106.49
CA ASP A 203 -8.25 11.28 107.58
C ASP A 203 -7.20 12.12 108.36
N GLU A 204 -6.89 13.35 107.92
CA GLU A 204 -5.96 14.28 108.58
C GLU A 204 -6.64 15.33 109.51
N GLU A 205 -7.98 15.30 109.65
CA GLU A 205 -8.75 16.06 110.68
C GLU A 205 -9.20 15.16 111.84
#